data_AF-A0AB32TGJ9-F1
#
_entry.id   AF-A0AB32TGJ9-F1
#
_cell.length_a   1.000
_cell.length_b   1.000
_cell.length_c   1.000
_cell.angle_alpha   90.00
_cell.angle_beta   90.00
_cell.angle_gamma   90.00
#
_symmetry.space_group_name_H-M   'P 1'
#
loop_
_entity.id
_entity.type
_entity.pdbx_description
1 polymer ?
#
loop_
_entity_poly.entity_id
_entity_poly.type
_entity_poly.pdbx_seq_one_letter_code
_entity_poly.pdbx_strand_id
1 'polypeptide(L)'
;MTGMSPSPSLSALSSRAGSISSLHDRIMFSPGSEEAIERLKETEKIIAELNETWEEKLRRTEAIRMDREALLAEMGVAMREDGGTLGVFSPKKVKGI
;
A
#
# COMPACT_ATOMS: atom_id res chain seq x y z
N MET A 1 18.47 -0.62 -57.97
CA MET A 1 19.04 -1.72 -57.15
C MET A 1 18.41 -1.63 -55.77
N THR A 2 17.33 -2.35 -55.52
CA THR A 2 16.67 -2.39 -54.21
C THR A 2 16.70 -3.84 -53.74
N GLY A 3 17.60 -4.13 -52.80
CA GLY A 3 17.77 -5.46 -52.22
C GLY A 3 16.56 -5.82 -51.38
N MET A 4 15.96 -6.97 -51.70
CA MET A 4 14.90 -7.57 -50.89
C MET A 4 15.56 -8.36 -49.77
N SER A 5 15.45 -7.89 -48.53
CA SER A 5 15.86 -8.64 -47.35
C SER A 5 14.99 -9.89 -47.19
N PRO A 6 15.55 -11.08 -46.88
CA PRO A 6 14.76 -12.29 -46.67
C PRO A 6 13.91 -12.15 -45.40
N SER A 7 12.61 -12.42 -45.53
CA SER A 7 11.69 -12.48 -44.38
C SER A 7 12.04 -13.66 -43.47
N PRO A 8 12.02 -13.48 -42.14
CA PRO A 8 12.25 -14.58 -41.21
C PRO A 8 11.14 -15.63 -41.34
N SER A 9 11.52 -16.91 -41.44
CA SER A 9 10.59 -18.02 -41.56
C SER A 9 9.80 -18.25 -40.25
N LEU A 10 8.54 -18.67 -40.37
CA LEU A 10 7.70 -19.01 -39.20
C LEU A 10 8.32 -20.11 -38.32
N SER A 11 9.13 -20.99 -38.91
CA SER A 11 9.90 -22.02 -38.19
C SER A 11 10.98 -21.43 -37.27
N ALA A 12 11.63 -20.33 -37.66
CA ALA A 12 12.58 -19.61 -36.80
C ALA A 12 11.87 -18.86 -35.64
N LEU A 13 10.64 -18.40 -35.86
CA LEU A 13 9.83 -17.81 -34.79
C LEU A 13 9.33 -18.87 -33.81
N SER A 14 8.91 -20.04 -34.30
CA SER A 14 8.46 -21.16 -33.46
C SER A 14 9.58 -21.72 -32.58
N SER A 15 10.79 -21.90 -33.13
CA SER A 15 11.95 -22.34 -32.33
C SER A 15 12.35 -21.31 -31.27
N ARG A 16 12.24 -20.01 -31.58
CA ARG A 16 12.45 -18.94 -30.59
C ARG A 16 11.38 -18.95 -29.51
N ALA A 17 10.11 -19.08 -29.88
CA ALA A 17 9.01 -19.18 -28.92
C ALA A 17 9.19 -20.37 -27.96
N GLY A 18 9.50 -21.57 -28.50
CA GLY A 18 9.76 -22.76 -27.68
C GLY A 18 10.99 -22.63 -26.79
N SER A 19 12.05 -21.98 -27.27
CA SER A 19 13.25 -21.69 -26.47
C SER A 19 12.92 -20.75 -25.30
N ILE A 20 12.13 -19.71 -25.54
CA ILE A 20 11.68 -18.77 -24.50
C ILE A 20 10.84 -19.49 -23.45
N SER A 21 9.92 -20.37 -23.85
CA SER A 21 9.13 -21.18 -22.90
C SER A 21 10.03 -22.06 -22.03
N SER A 22 11.03 -22.74 -22.61
CA SER A 22 11.94 -23.59 -21.83
C SER A 22 12.84 -22.80 -20.85
N LEU A 23 13.17 -21.56 -21.20
CA LEU A 23 13.92 -20.66 -20.31
C LEU A 23 13.05 -20.18 -19.16
N HIS A 24 11.78 -19.87 -19.43
CA HIS A 24 10.82 -19.52 -18.39
C HIS A 24 10.63 -20.68 -17.39
N ASP A 25 10.46 -21.90 -17.88
CA ASP A 25 10.37 -23.08 -17.01
C ASP A 25 11.66 -23.26 -16.18
N ARG A 26 12.84 -23.13 -16.80
CA ARG A 26 14.12 -23.22 -16.08
C ARG A 26 14.29 -22.13 -15.03
N ILE A 27 13.81 -20.91 -15.31
CA ILE A 27 13.82 -19.80 -14.36
C ILE A 27 12.79 -20.02 -13.25
N MET A 28 11.70 -20.75 -13.47
CA MET A 28 10.76 -21.10 -12.40
C MET A 28 11.26 -22.26 -11.52
N PHE A 29 11.96 -23.23 -12.13
CA PHE A 29 12.49 -24.44 -11.46
C PHE A 29 13.95 -24.31 -10.98
N SER A 30 14.55 -23.12 -11.02
CA SER A 30 15.89 -22.92 -10.46
C SER A 30 15.79 -22.89 -8.92
N PRO A 31 16.65 -23.57 -8.16
CA PRO A 31 16.57 -23.52 -6.70
C PRO A 31 16.66 -22.08 -6.14
N GLY A 32 17.32 -21.15 -6.85
CA GLY A 32 17.35 -19.74 -6.47
C GLY A 32 16.11 -18.93 -6.84
N SER A 33 15.29 -19.40 -7.80
CA SER A 33 14.04 -18.70 -8.16
C SER A 33 12.92 -19.00 -7.19
N GLU A 34 12.84 -20.24 -6.71
CA GLU A 34 11.88 -20.64 -5.67
C GLU A 34 12.11 -19.82 -4.40
N GLU A 35 13.37 -19.72 -3.93
CA GLU A 35 13.75 -18.88 -2.79
C GLU A 35 13.41 -17.40 -3.02
N ALA A 36 13.65 -16.87 -4.22
CA ALA A 36 13.29 -15.49 -4.56
C ALA A 36 11.77 -15.26 -4.54
N ILE A 37 10.98 -16.21 -5.05
CA ILE A 37 9.51 -16.16 -5.03
C ILE A 37 8.99 -16.25 -3.58
N GLU A 38 9.58 -17.11 -2.74
CA GLU A 38 9.21 -17.22 -1.32
C GLU A 38 9.50 -15.91 -0.56
N ARG A 39 10.67 -15.30 -0.77
CA ARG A 39 11.00 -13.97 -0.19
C ARG A 39 10.02 -12.89 -0.63
N LEU A 40 9.57 -12.91 -1.88
CA LEU A 40 8.57 -11.96 -2.38
C LEU A 40 7.22 -12.18 -1.69
N LYS A 41 6.74 -13.42 -1.57
CA LYS A 41 5.51 -13.75 -0.83
C LYS A 41 5.59 -13.34 0.64
N GLU A 42 6.73 -13.54 1.27
CA GLU A 42 6.98 -13.09 2.64
C GLU A 42 6.94 -11.57 2.74
N THR A 43 7.53 -10.86 1.78
CA THR A 43 7.50 -9.39 1.71
C THR A 43 6.08 -8.87 1.52
N GLU A 44 5.29 -9.48 0.64
CA GLU A 44 3.86 -9.15 0.43
C GLU A 44 3.06 -9.34 1.72
N LYS A 45 3.29 -10.44 2.44
CA LYS A 45 2.67 -10.70 3.74
C LYS A 45 3.06 -9.63 4.78
N ILE A 46 4.34 -9.30 4.89
CA ILE A 46 4.83 -8.27 5.82
C ILE A 46 4.20 -6.91 5.51
N ILE A 47 4.09 -6.54 4.22
CA ILE A 47 3.44 -5.29 3.81
C ILE A 47 1.96 -5.29 4.22
N ALA A 48 1.24 -6.40 4.03
CA ALA A 48 -0.17 -6.50 4.44
C ALA A 48 -0.35 -6.36 5.96
N GLU A 49 0.48 -7.06 6.76
CA GLU A 49 0.46 -6.98 8.23
C GLU A 49 0.82 -5.57 8.74
N LEU A 50 1.82 -4.93 8.12
CA LEU A 50 2.19 -3.54 8.43
C LEU A 50 1.06 -2.58 8.11
N ASN A 51 0.40 -2.71 6.96
CA ASN A 51 -0.74 -1.87 6.58
C ASN A 51 -1.88 -2.02 7.59
N GLU A 52 -2.25 -3.24 7.97
CA GLU A 52 -3.28 -3.49 9.00
C GLU A 52 -2.90 -2.85 10.34
N THR A 53 -1.63 -2.97 10.75
CA THR A 53 -1.09 -2.34 11.97
C THR A 53 -1.20 -0.82 11.93
N TRP A 54 -0.93 -0.19 10.78
CA TRP A 54 -1.06 1.26 10.60
C TRP A 54 -2.51 1.73 10.64
N GLU A 55 -3.43 0.99 10.02
CA GLU A 55 -4.85 1.32 10.05
C GLU A 55 -5.44 1.20 11.46
N GLU A 56 -5.04 0.18 12.23
CA GLU A 56 -5.44 0.05 13.63
C GLU A 56 -4.89 1.19 14.49
N LYS A 57 -3.61 1.55 14.30
CA LYS A 57 -2.99 2.67 15.02
C LYS A 57 -3.67 4.00 14.66
N LEU A 58 -4.03 4.21 13.40
CA LEU A 58 -4.75 5.39 12.95
C LEU A 58 -6.13 5.46 13.62
N ARG A 59 -6.91 4.37 13.62
CA ARG A 59 -8.22 4.31 14.29
C ARG A 59 -8.13 4.62 15.79
N ARG A 60 -7.14 4.05 16.49
CA ARG A 60 -6.92 4.32 17.93
C ARG A 60 -6.57 5.79 18.18
N THR A 61 -5.68 6.36 17.36
CA THR A 61 -5.25 7.75 17.48
C THR A 61 -6.41 8.70 17.22
N GLU A 62 -7.22 8.39 16.21
CA GLU A 62 -8.38 9.18 15.81
C GLU A 62 -9.49 9.16 16.87
N ALA A 63 -9.76 8.02 17.49
CA ALA A 63 -10.69 7.94 18.62
C ALA A 63 -10.27 8.86 19.78
N ILE A 64 -8.98 8.85 20.14
CA ILE A 64 -8.45 9.73 21.20
C ILE A 64 -8.56 11.21 20.80
N ARG A 65 -8.30 11.53 19.52
CA ARG A 65 -8.46 12.88 19.00
C ARG A 65 -9.91 13.35 19.16
N MET A 66 -10.87 12.53 18.74
CA MET A 66 -12.30 12.83 18.84
C MET A 66 -12.76 13.01 20.29
N ASP A 67 -12.34 12.12 21.21
CA ASP A 67 -12.69 12.23 22.63
C ASP A 67 -12.18 13.54 23.24
N ARG A 68 -10.95 13.93 22.91
CA ARG A 68 -10.34 15.19 23.37
C ARG A 68 -11.04 16.41 22.78
N GLU A 69 -11.38 16.38 21.49
CA GLU A 69 -12.10 17.47 20.83
C GLU A 69 -13.51 17.63 21.37
N ALA A 70 -14.19 16.53 21.69
CA ALA A 70 -15.49 16.56 22.36
C ALA A 70 -15.38 17.25 23.74
N LEU A 71 -14.39 16.86 24.55
CA LEU A 71 -14.16 17.50 25.85
C LEU A 71 -13.83 19.00 25.73
N LEU A 72 -12.96 19.36 24.79
CA LEU A 72 -12.63 20.76 24.50
C LEU A 72 -13.87 21.56 24.08
N ALA A 73 -14.71 20.99 23.22
CA ALA A 73 -15.97 21.62 22.80
C ALA A 73 -16.95 21.80 23.97
N GLU A 74 -17.02 20.84 24.91
CA GLU A 74 -17.82 20.98 26.13
C GLU A 74 -17.31 22.10 27.04
N MET A 75 -15.99 22.29 27.09
CA MET A 75 -15.31 23.41 27.76
C MET A 75 -15.36 24.73 26.96
N GLY A 76 -16.04 24.73 25.80
CA GLY A 76 -16.19 25.92 24.96
C GLY A 76 -15.01 26.23 24.03
N VAL A 77 -14.00 25.36 23.95
CA VAL A 77 -12.87 25.53 23.01
C VAL A 77 -13.23 24.95 21.65
N ALA A 78 -13.13 25.76 20.59
CA ALA A 78 -13.35 25.31 19.22
C ALA A 78 -12.02 25.01 18.52
N MET A 79 -12.00 23.92 17.76
CA MET A 79 -10.84 23.42 17.03
C MET A 79 -11.07 23.52 15.51
N ARG A 80 -9.99 23.76 14.76
CA ARG A 80 -9.92 23.68 13.30
C ARG A 80 -9.65 22.23 12.86
N GLU A 81 -9.94 21.94 11.60
CA GLU A 81 -9.65 20.64 10.97
C GLU A 81 -8.15 20.31 10.92
N ASP A 82 -7.27 21.32 10.92
CA ASP A 82 -5.81 21.16 10.96
C ASP A 82 -5.25 20.92 12.38
N GLY A 83 -6.13 20.86 13.40
CA GLY A 83 -5.75 20.71 14.81
C GLY A 83 -5.39 22.03 15.50
N GLY A 84 -5.51 23.18 14.83
CA GLY A 84 -5.37 24.49 15.46
C GLY A 84 -6.59 24.88 16.31
N THR A 85 -6.43 25.84 17.22
CA THR A 85 -7.57 26.39 17.97
C THR A 85 -8.23 27.54 17.19
N LEU A 86 -9.55 27.49 17.01
CA LEU A 86 -10.34 28.57 16.42
C LEU A 86 -10.62 29.70 17.42
N GLY A 87 -10.92 29.35 18.67
CA GLY A 87 -11.28 30.30 19.71
C GLY A 87 -11.95 29.64 20.90
N VAL A 88 -12.41 30.45 21.85
CA VAL A 88 -13.12 30.01 23.05
C VAL A 88 -14.48 30.69 23.11
N PHE A 89 -15.50 29.92 23.44
CA PHE A 89 -16.89 30.32 23.62
C PHE A 89 -17.33 30.01 25.04
N SER A 90 -18.43 30.63 25.49
CA SER A 90 -19.03 30.29 26.79
C SER A 90 -19.38 28.80 26.83
N PRO A 91 -18.87 28.04 27.82
CA PRO A 91 -19.13 26.62 27.92
C PRO A 91 -20.64 26.34 28.05
N LYS A 92 -21.18 25.41 27.25
CA LYS A 92 -22.63 25.14 27.22
C LYS A 92 -23.09 24.13 28.29
N LYS A 93 -22.18 23.31 28.82
CA LYS A 93 -22.53 22.14 29.64
C LYS A 93 -21.90 22.06 31.02
N VAL A 94 -21.01 22.98 31.41
CA VAL A 94 -20.54 23.05 32.81
C VAL A 94 -21.64 23.65 33.68
N LYS A 95 -22.58 22.79 34.11
CA LYS A 95 -23.21 22.98 35.42
C LYS A 95 -22.13 22.65 36.45
N GLY A 96 -21.78 23.64 37.27
CA GLY A 96 -20.74 23.54 38.28
C GLY A 96 -20.94 22.34 39.20
N ILE A 97 -19.83 21.70 39.54
CA ILE A 97 -19.67 21.06 40.84
C ILE A 97 -19.64 22.16 41.89
#